data_AF-A0A9D8PAL7-F1
#
_entry.id   AF-A0A9D8PAL7-F1
#
_cell.length_a   1.000
_cell.length_b   1.000
_cell.length_c   1.000
_cell.angle_alpha   90.00
_cell.angle_beta   90.00
_cell.angle_gamma   90.00
#
_symmetry.space_group_name_H-M   'P 1'
#
loop_
_entity.id
_entity.type
_entity.pdbx_description
1 polymer ?
#
loop_
_entity_poly.entity_id
_entity_poly.type
_entity_poly.pdbx_seq_one_letter_code
_entity_poly.pdbx_strand_id
1 'polypeptide(L)' 'MKDETGGKPEDLRTRTKTFALRIIKMYSALPKTTVAQVLGKQVLRSSTAVGANYRDAIAG' A
#
# COMPACT_ATOMS: atom_id res chain seq x y z
N MET A 1 -32.55 -7.96 -17.75
CA MET A 1 -32.13 -8.57 -16.47
C MET A 1 -30.85 -9.35 -16.71
N LYS A 2 -29.70 -8.74 -16.37
CA LYS A 2 -28.47 -9.37 -15.84
C LYS A 2 -27.37 -8.31 -15.81
N ASP A 3 -27.44 -7.49 -14.78
CA ASP A 3 -26.30 -6.70 -14.32
C ASP A 3 -25.39 -7.65 -13.54
N GLU A 4 -24.31 -8.11 -14.17
CA GLU A 4 -23.23 -8.83 -13.48
C GLU A 4 -21.93 -8.05 -13.69
N THR A 5 -21.79 -6.94 -12.96
CA THR A 5 -20.51 -6.26 -12.72
C THR A 5 -19.64 -7.10 -11.78
N GLY A 6 -19.28 -8.31 -12.20
CA GLY A 6 -18.31 -9.17 -11.54
C GLY A 6 -16.89 -8.79 -11.96
N GLY A 7 -16.40 -7.62 -11.53
CA GLY A 7 -15.00 -7.23 -11.75
C GLY A 7 -14.07 -8.30 -11.19
N LYS A 8 -13.18 -8.86 -12.03
CA LYS A 8 -12.15 -9.82 -11.59
C LYS A 8 -11.49 -9.30 -10.30
N PRO A 9 -11.24 -10.16 -9.29
CA PRO A 9 -10.49 -9.75 -8.11
C PRO A 9 -9.21 -9.05 -8.55
N GLU A 10 -9.04 -7.78 -8.15
CA GLU A 10 -7.80 -7.05 -8.48
C GLU A 10 -6.62 -7.87 -7.97
N ASP A 11 -5.65 -8.12 -8.86
CA ASP A 11 -4.43 -8.83 -8.53
C ASP A 11 -3.80 -8.20 -7.28
N LEU A 12 -3.54 -9.04 -6.27
CA LEU A 12 -2.88 -8.62 -5.03
C LEU A 12 -1.55 -7.92 -5.31
N ARG A 13 -0.90 -8.19 -6.45
CA ARG A 13 0.30 -7.50 -6.93
C ARG A 13 0.01 -6.04 -7.23
N THR A 14 -1.08 -5.78 -7.94
CA THR A 14 -1.52 -4.43 -8.27
C THR A 14 -1.94 -3.71 -6.99
N ARG A 15 -2.66 -4.38 -6.09
CA ARG A 15 -3.09 -3.79 -4.81
C ARG A 15 -1.91 -3.41 -3.91
N THR A 16 -0.92 -4.28 -3.74
CA THR A 16 0.26 -4.01 -2.91
C THR A 16 1.15 -2.92 -3.51
N LYS A 17 1.32 -2.88 -4.84
CA LYS A 17 2.03 -1.80 -5.52
C LYS A 17 1.31 -0.45 -5.35
N THR A 18 0.00 -0.42 -5.59
CA THR A 18 -0.81 0.80 -5.42
C THR A 18 -0.80 1.28 -3.98
N PHE A 19 -0.86 0.36 -3.01
CA PHE A 19 -0.74 0.68 -1.59
C PHE A 19 0.61 1.36 -1.28
N ALA A 20 1.74 0.81 -1.72
CA ALA A 20 3.06 1.41 -1.51
C ALA A 20 3.16 2.83 -2.09
N LEU A 21 2.63 3.05 -3.30
CA LEU A 21 2.61 4.37 -3.94
C LEU A 21 1.76 5.38 -3.15
N ARG A 22 0.62 4.95 -2.60
CA ARG A 22 -0.22 5.82 -1.76
C ARG A 22 0.48 6.24 -0.47
N ILE A 23 1.22 5.34 0.16
CA ILE A 23 1.97 5.64 1.39
C ILE A 23 3.09 6.64 1.12
N ILE A 24 3.81 6.49 0.00
CA ILE A 24 4.83 7.46 -0.43
C ILE A 24 4.20 8.84 -0.62
N LYS A 25 3.09 8.93 -1.38
CA LYS A 25 2.37 10.18 -1.61
C LYS A 25 1.87 10.82 -0.31
N MET A 26 1.31 10.01 0.59
CA MET A 26 0.86 10.46 1.91
C MET A 26 2.02 11.07 2.70
N TYR A 27 3.15 10.36 2.81
CA TYR A 27 4.32 10.85 3.54
C TYR A 27 4.89 12.14 2.95
N SER A 28 4.94 12.25 1.61
CA SER A 28 5.39 13.46 0.92
C SER A 28 4.48 14.67 1.18
N ALA A 29 3.18 14.45 1.41
CA ALA A 29 2.21 15.51 1.69
C ALA A 29 2.15 15.93 3.17
N LEU A 30 2.81 15.20 4.08
CA LEU A 30 2.79 15.54 5.50
C LEU A 30 3.54 16.85 5.79
N PRO A 31 3.05 17.67 6.74
CA PRO A 31 3.76 18.83 7.21
C PRO A 31 5.10 18.43 7.85
N LYS A 32 6.08 19.34 7.85
CA LYS A 32 7.42 19.10 8.40
C LYS A 32 7.48 19.13 9.94
N THR A 33 6.33 19.04 10.62
CA THR A 33 6.29 18.95 12.08
C THR A 33 6.88 17.62 12.53
N THR A 34 7.60 17.64 13.66
CA THR A 34 8.27 16.44 14.19
C THR A 34 7.30 15.27 14.36
N VAL A 35 6.10 15.52 14.89
CA VAL A 35 5.06 14.50 15.10
C VAL A 35 4.65 13.85 13.78
N ALA A 36 4.37 14.65 12.74
CA ALA A 36 3.97 14.12 11.45
C ALA A 36 5.11 13.30 10.81
N GLN A 37 6.36 13.75 10.93
CA GLN A 37 7.51 13.01 10.41
C GLN A 37 7.76 11.69 11.14
N VAL A 38 7.63 11.67 12.48
CA VAL A 38 7.79 10.44 13.28
C VAL A 38 6.73 9.41 12.91
N LEU A 39 5.45 9.81 12.89
CA LEU A 39 4.35 8.93 12.53
C LEU A 39 4.45 8.47 11.06
N GLY A 40 4.76 9.41 10.17
CA GLY A 40 4.94 9.14 8.75
C GLY A 40 6.02 8.11 8.46
N LYS A 41 7.17 8.19 9.15
CA LYS A 41 8.26 7.21 9.01
C LYS A 41 7.85 5.82 9.51
N GLN A 42 7.10 5.73 10.61
CA GLN A 42 6.58 4.44 11.10
C GLN A 42 5.62 3.80 10.10
N VAL A 43 4.73 4.59 9.52
CA VAL A 43 3.84 4.14 8.45
C VAL A 43 4.64 3.70 7.23
N LEU A 44 5.64 4.46 6.79
CA LEU A 44 6.49 4.11 5.65
C LEU A 44 7.18 2.74 5.87
N ARG A 45 7.73 2.50 7.06
CA ARG A 45 8.45 1.26 7.41
C ARG A 45 7.52 0.05 7.52
N SER A 46 6.34 0.20 8.10
CA SER A 46 5.37 -0.89 8.21
C SER A 46 4.75 -1.26 6.86
N SER A 47 4.64 -0.29 5.94
CA SER A 47 4.03 -0.50 4.63
C SER A 47 4.89 -1.35 3.69
N THR A 48 6.21 -1.36 3.85
CA THR A 48 7.10 -2.22 3.05
C THR A 48 6.95 -3.71 3.41
N ALA A 49 6.56 -4.03 4.65
CA ALA A 49 6.32 -5.40 5.09
C ALA A 49 5.15 -6.05 4.32
N VAL A 50 4.11 -5.28 3.96
CA VAL A 50 2.97 -5.78 3.16
C VAL A 50 3.42 -6.23 1.77
N GLY A 51 4.30 -5.44 1.12
CA GLY A 51 4.87 -5.80 -0.19
C GLY A 51 5.92 -6.90 -0.12
N ALA A 52 6.62 -7.07 1.01
CA ALA A 52 7.53 -8.19 1.23
C ALA A 52 6.73 -9.50 1.43
N ASN A 53 5.77 -9.52 2.35
CA ASN A 53 4.93 -10.70 2.63
C ASN A 53 4.19 -11.20 1.38
N TYR A 54 3.72 -10.29 0.53
CA TYR A 54 3.10 -10.69 -0.74
C TYR A 54 4.07 -11.36 -1.70
N ARG A 55 5.31 -10.85 -1.80
CA ARG A 55 6.34 -11.45 -2.65
C ARG A 55 6.75 -12.82 -2.13
N ASP A 56 6.91 -12.96 -0.82
CA ASP A 56 7.24 -14.23 -0.18
C ASP A 56 6.13 -15.27 -0.40
N ALA A 57 4.86 -14.87 -0.32
CA ALA A 57 3.72 -15.75 -0.54
C ALA A 57 3.55 -16.23 -2.00
N ILE A 58 4.12 -15.53 -2.99
CA ILE A 58 4.11 -15.97 -4.41
C ILE A 58 5.37 -16.74 -4.78
N ALA A 59 6.47 -16.52 -4.06
CA ALA A 59 7.74 -17.17 -4.35
C ALA A 59 7.84 -18.61 -3.79
N GLY A 60 6.94 -18.97 -2.85
CA GLY A 60 6.75 -20.35 -2.37
C GLY A 60 5.70 -21.10 -3.16
#